data_AF-A0A847NIE4-F1
#
_entry.id   AF-A0A847NIE4-F1
#
_cell.length_a   1.000
_cell.length_b   1.000
_cell.length_c   1.000
_cell.angle_alpha   90.00
_cell.angle_beta   90.00
_cell.angle_gamma   90.00
#
_symmetry.space_group_name_H-M   'P 1'
#
loop_
_entity.id
_entity.type
_entity.pdbx_description
1 polymer ?
#
loop_
_entity_poly.entity_id
_entity_poly.type
_entity_poly.pdbx_seq_one_letter_code
_entity_poly.pdbx_strand_id
1 'polypeptide(L)'
;MKEIVNKLFLEEKTDNFKKEISDSLFNKYGLFPQNHITFLLEEELEFVDKNNRIEEVIILYDFIKWLKKEEIPYWLRGAAGSSLLFYILGITRGNPLPAHSFCPKCKSMDWLDHDYYSGFDVKEDLRCKKDGYLLLTDGHNIPWESFWSYEGNEIVFTIDLPIDSYQKIKGFWESYQAEILKEDILVIRKEFKGLRFLNIDCIFTIEKVNQDFYKTNLDIVEAIKNFDLGDLPKPHNFSDLLHGLGLKFSTGAWTDKTKFMIENLGMNLSDMVAFREDVFFFISGKFAYMEDAWLETRNFNKGKKSWRDIGEINLAVDKWKLAIIEDILYLFPKAHCMEYLIFSIKNKYGGIKDV
;
A
#
# COMPACT_ATOMS: atom_id res chain seq x y z
N MET A 1 -9.00 -7.90 -38.49
CA MET A 1 -10.29 -8.22 -37.81
C MET A 1 -10.08 -8.50 -36.33
N LYS A 2 -9.26 -9.48 -35.91
CA LYS A 2 -8.89 -9.70 -34.49
C LYS A 2 -8.40 -8.42 -33.79
N GLU A 3 -7.49 -7.66 -34.42
CA GLU A 3 -6.97 -6.40 -33.85
C GLU A 3 -8.04 -5.31 -33.66
N ILE A 4 -8.97 -5.17 -34.61
CA ILE A 4 -10.05 -4.17 -34.54
C ILE A 4 -11.05 -4.54 -33.45
N VAL A 5 -11.41 -5.83 -33.34
CA VAL A 5 -12.29 -6.34 -32.29
C VAL A 5 -11.65 -6.16 -30.92
N ASN A 6 -10.35 -6.46 -30.78
CA ASN A 6 -9.61 -6.23 -29.53
C ASN A 6 -9.59 -4.75 -29.15
N LYS A 7 -9.34 -3.86 -30.13
CA LYS A 7 -9.36 -2.42 -29.88
C LYS A 7 -10.72 -1.92 -29.40
N LEU A 8 -11.81 -2.31 -30.05
CA LEU A 8 -13.17 -1.92 -29.65
C LEU A 8 -13.53 -2.48 -28.27
N PHE A 9 -13.13 -3.70 -27.97
CA PHE A 9 -13.32 -4.32 -26.65
C PHE A 9 -12.58 -3.57 -25.55
N LEU A 10 -11.33 -3.16 -25.79
CA LEU A 10 -10.54 -2.37 -24.85
C LEU A 10 -11.10 -0.95 -24.67
N GLU A 11 -11.63 -0.33 -25.74
CA GLU A 11 -12.31 0.97 -25.67
C GLU A 11 -13.55 0.88 -24.76
N GLU A 12 -14.43 -0.11 -24.96
CA GLU A 12 -15.60 -0.33 -24.11
C GLU A 12 -15.22 -0.60 -22.64
N LYS A 13 -14.21 -1.46 -22.41
CA LYS A 13 -13.70 -1.70 -21.05
C LYS A 13 -13.15 -0.42 -20.41
N THR A 14 -12.49 0.43 -21.17
CA THR A 14 -11.95 1.71 -20.67
C THR A 14 -13.04 2.66 -20.21
N ASP A 15 -14.12 2.81 -20.99
CA ASP A 15 -15.24 3.67 -20.62
C ASP A 15 -15.97 3.16 -19.37
N ASN A 16 -16.21 1.84 -19.30
CA ASN A 16 -16.77 1.21 -18.10
C ASN A 16 -15.85 1.38 -16.88
N PHE A 17 -14.54 1.27 -17.07
CA PHE A 17 -13.56 1.43 -15.99
C PHE A 17 -13.52 2.86 -15.43
N LYS A 18 -13.60 3.89 -16.28
CA LYS A 18 -13.69 5.29 -15.82
C LYS A 18 -14.93 5.54 -14.96
N LYS A 19 -16.04 4.91 -15.30
CA LYS A 19 -17.26 4.94 -14.48
C LYS A 19 -17.04 4.24 -13.14
N GLU A 20 -16.44 3.06 -13.13
CA GLU A 20 -16.11 2.31 -11.91
C GLU A 20 -15.19 3.10 -10.96
N ILE A 21 -14.22 3.85 -11.48
CA ILE A 21 -13.37 4.77 -10.68
C ILE A 21 -14.24 5.84 -10.00
N SER A 22 -15.11 6.51 -10.77
CA SER A 22 -15.97 7.57 -10.27
C SER A 22 -16.95 7.06 -9.20
N ASP A 23 -17.61 5.94 -9.49
CA ASP A 23 -18.55 5.29 -8.57
C ASP A 23 -17.83 4.87 -7.28
N SER A 24 -16.62 4.31 -7.40
CA SER A 24 -15.79 3.92 -6.25
C SER A 24 -15.39 5.10 -5.37
N LEU A 25 -14.95 6.21 -6.00
CA LEU A 25 -14.60 7.44 -5.28
C LEU A 25 -15.82 7.99 -4.51
N PHE A 26 -16.98 8.08 -5.16
CA PHE A 26 -18.19 8.63 -4.54
C PHE A 26 -18.77 7.72 -3.46
N ASN A 27 -18.72 6.41 -3.65
CA ASN A 27 -19.14 5.46 -2.62
C ASN A 27 -18.29 5.61 -1.35
N LYS A 28 -16.98 5.84 -1.53
CA LYS A 28 -16.03 5.95 -0.42
C LYS A 28 -16.11 7.31 0.28
N TYR A 29 -16.05 8.41 -0.48
CA TYR A 29 -15.88 9.76 0.06
C TYR A 29 -17.09 10.69 -0.13
N GLY A 30 -18.20 10.17 -0.68
CA GLY A 30 -19.42 10.94 -0.94
C GLY A 30 -19.39 11.69 -2.29
N LEU A 31 -20.52 12.36 -2.61
CA LEU A 31 -20.70 13.08 -3.88
C LEU A 31 -19.75 14.27 -4.06
N PHE A 32 -19.22 14.81 -2.96
CA PHE A 32 -18.29 15.94 -2.95
C PHE A 32 -17.04 15.58 -2.13
N PRO A 33 -16.14 14.73 -2.68
CA PRO A 33 -14.87 14.44 -2.03
C PRO A 33 -14.07 15.73 -1.81
N GLN A 34 -13.23 15.77 -0.78
CA GLN A 34 -12.37 16.94 -0.55
C GLN A 34 -11.36 17.12 -1.70
N ASN A 35 -11.04 18.38 -2.02
CA ASN A 35 -10.14 18.74 -3.12
C ASN A 35 -8.79 18.03 -3.07
N HIS A 36 -8.25 17.76 -1.88
CA HIS A 36 -6.98 17.05 -1.75
C HIS A 36 -7.06 15.60 -2.30
N ILE A 37 -8.17 14.91 -2.06
CA ILE A 37 -8.38 13.54 -2.54
C ILE A 37 -8.54 13.52 -4.06
N THR A 38 -9.34 14.44 -4.61
CA THR A 38 -9.54 14.53 -6.07
C THR A 38 -8.24 14.90 -6.76
N PHE A 39 -7.48 15.87 -6.22
CA PHE A 39 -6.18 16.27 -6.73
C PHE A 39 -5.20 15.09 -6.78
N LEU A 40 -5.05 14.33 -5.69
CA LEU A 40 -4.15 13.18 -5.67
C LEU A 40 -4.55 12.09 -6.68
N LEU A 41 -5.85 11.83 -6.82
CA LEU A 41 -6.35 10.85 -7.78
C LEU A 41 -6.15 11.32 -9.23
N GLU A 42 -6.36 12.61 -9.51
CA GLU A 42 -6.14 13.21 -10.83
C GLU A 42 -4.66 13.14 -11.24
N GLU A 43 -3.74 13.49 -10.34
CA GLU A 43 -2.29 13.38 -10.57
C GLU A 43 -1.87 11.94 -10.86
N GLU A 44 -2.38 10.98 -10.07
CA GLU A 44 -2.11 9.57 -10.27
C GLU A 44 -2.66 9.05 -11.61
N LEU A 45 -3.89 9.43 -11.97
CA LEU A 45 -4.51 9.05 -13.24
C LEU A 45 -3.79 9.67 -14.45
N GLU A 46 -3.38 10.94 -14.36
CA GLU A 46 -2.59 11.58 -15.42
C GLU A 46 -1.27 10.84 -15.62
N PHE A 47 -0.62 10.39 -14.54
CA PHE A 47 0.57 9.56 -14.65
C PHE A 47 0.29 8.24 -15.35
N VAL A 48 -0.78 7.52 -14.96
CA VAL A 48 -1.19 6.25 -15.58
C VAL A 48 -1.44 6.42 -17.08
N ASP A 49 -2.16 7.47 -17.46
CA ASP A 49 -2.51 7.78 -18.85
C ASP A 49 -1.28 8.17 -19.68
N LYS A 50 -0.45 9.09 -19.17
CA LYS A 50 0.78 9.55 -19.84
C LYS A 50 1.76 8.41 -20.11
N ASN A 51 1.75 7.38 -19.26
CA ASN A 51 2.61 6.20 -19.39
C ASN A 51 1.92 5.01 -20.09
N ASN A 52 0.70 5.19 -20.64
CA ASN A 52 -0.08 4.15 -21.32
C ASN A 52 -0.32 2.89 -20.49
N ARG A 53 -0.60 3.04 -19.19
CA ARG A 53 -0.73 1.93 -18.22
C ARG A 53 -2.17 1.50 -17.97
N ILE A 54 -3.17 2.17 -18.55
CA ILE A 54 -4.58 1.95 -18.24
C ILE A 54 -5.05 0.50 -18.49
N GLU A 55 -4.57 -0.14 -19.57
CA GLU A 55 -4.90 -1.55 -19.87
C GLU A 55 -4.43 -2.49 -18.75
N GLU A 56 -3.22 -2.28 -18.23
CA GLU A 56 -2.64 -3.09 -17.17
C GLU A 56 -3.47 -2.97 -15.87
N VAL A 57 -3.94 -1.76 -15.55
CA VAL A 57 -4.77 -1.50 -14.38
C VAL A 57 -6.16 -2.16 -14.53
N ILE A 58 -6.77 -2.10 -15.71
CA ILE A 58 -8.06 -2.76 -15.98
C ILE A 58 -7.95 -4.27 -15.79
N ILE A 59 -6.89 -4.90 -16.33
CA ILE A 59 -6.68 -6.34 -16.22
C ILE A 59 -6.47 -6.75 -14.75
N LEU A 60 -5.70 -5.96 -14.00
CA LEU A 60 -5.53 -6.18 -12.56
C LEU A 60 -6.87 -6.05 -11.81
N TYR A 61 -7.65 -5.00 -12.11
CA TYR A 61 -8.96 -4.77 -11.49
C TYR A 61 -9.92 -5.94 -11.74
N ASP A 62 -10.04 -6.40 -12.99
CA ASP A 62 -10.89 -7.53 -13.38
C ASP A 62 -10.50 -8.81 -12.63
N PHE A 63 -9.19 -9.09 -12.53
CA PHE A 63 -8.69 -10.25 -11.80
C PHE A 63 -9.00 -10.16 -10.30
N ILE A 64 -8.76 -9.02 -9.67
CA ILE A 64 -9.08 -8.82 -8.26
C ILE A 64 -10.59 -8.91 -8.00
N LYS A 65 -11.42 -8.33 -8.87
CA LYS A 65 -12.88 -8.41 -8.78
C LYS A 65 -13.34 -9.87 -8.83
N TRP A 66 -12.73 -10.67 -9.72
CA TRP A 66 -12.98 -12.11 -9.78
C TRP A 66 -12.50 -12.84 -8.52
N LEU A 67 -11.29 -12.57 -8.00
CA LEU A 67 -10.78 -13.19 -6.76
C LEU A 67 -11.72 -12.95 -5.57
N LYS A 68 -12.22 -11.72 -5.42
CA LYS A 68 -13.18 -11.36 -4.36
C LYS A 68 -14.50 -12.09 -4.53
N LYS A 69 -15.02 -12.18 -5.75
CA LYS A 69 -16.26 -12.93 -6.06
C LYS A 69 -16.13 -14.42 -5.72
N GLU A 70 -14.95 -14.97 -5.96
CA GLU A 70 -14.63 -16.38 -5.68
C GLU A 70 -14.18 -16.63 -4.24
N GLU A 71 -14.27 -15.61 -3.38
CA GLU A 71 -13.82 -15.62 -1.98
C GLU A 71 -12.39 -16.13 -1.79
N ILE A 72 -11.47 -15.82 -2.73
CA ILE A 72 -10.04 -16.17 -2.65
C ILE A 72 -9.27 -15.01 -2.03
N PRO A 73 -8.74 -15.13 -0.80
CA PRO A 73 -7.94 -14.07 -0.19
C PRO A 73 -6.60 -13.90 -0.88
N TYR A 74 -6.14 -12.67 -0.96
CA TYR A 74 -4.90 -12.31 -1.62
C TYR A 74 -4.30 -11.09 -0.93
N TRP A 75 -3.02 -10.85 -1.15
CA TRP A 75 -2.42 -9.54 -0.90
C TRP A 75 -1.42 -9.20 -2.01
N LEU A 76 -1.27 -7.91 -2.27
CA LEU A 76 -0.43 -7.39 -3.34
C LEU A 76 0.93 -6.99 -2.75
N ARG A 77 2.02 -7.55 -3.28
CA ARG A 77 3.39 -7.21 -2.90
C ARG A 77 3.82 -5.87 -3.50
N GLY A 78 5.03 -5.45 -3.13
CA GLY A 78 5.65 -4.25 -3.64
C GLY A 78 4.99 -2.96 -3.16
N ALA A 79 5.19 -1.92 -3.95
CA ALA A 79 4.77 -0.57 -3.59
C ALA A 79 3.33 -0.24 -3.99
N ALA A 80 2.67 -1.10 -4.77
CA ALA A 80 1.33 -0.87 -5.32
C ALA A 80 0.27 -0.46 -4.27
N GLY A 81 0.44 -0.86 -3.00
CA GLY A 81 -0.37 -0.38 -1.88
C GLY A 81 -0.35 1.15 -1.62
N SER A 82 0.54 1.91 -2.28
CA SER A 82 0.56 3.37 -2.19
C SER A 82 -0.43 4.06 -3.13
N SER A 83 -1.01 3.31 -4.09
CA SER A 83 -1.94 3.84 -5.09
C SER A 83 -3.30 4.17 -4.47
N LEU A 84 -3.74 5.43 -4.58
CA LEU A 84 -5.08 5.85 -4.17
C LEU A 84 -6.12 5.25 -5.10
N LEU A 85 -5.82 5.20 -6.41
CA LEU A 85 -6.61 4.51 -7.43
C LEU A 85 -6.89 3.05 -7.03
N PHE A 86 -5.85 2.30 -6.64
CA PHE A 86 -6.02 0.90 -6.24
C PHE A 86 -6.80 0.77 -4.93
N TYR A 87 -6.62 1.69 -3.99
CA TYR A 87 -7.37 1.68 -2.76
C TYR A 87 -8.87 1.94 -2.98
N ILE A 88 -9.24 2.92 -3.81
CA ILE A 88 -10.67 3.21 -4.08
C ILE A 88 -11.33 2.08 -4.87
N LEU A 89 -10.63 1.45 -5.81
CA LEU A 89 -11.10 0.26 -6.54
C LEU A 89 -11.11 -1.00 -5.64
N GLY A 90 -10.59 -0.89 -4.42
CA GLY A 90 -10.43 -1.99 -3.47
C GLY A 90 -9.42 -3.04 -3.91
N ILE A 91 -8.53 -2.75 -4.85
CA ILE A 91 -7.42 -3.62 -5.23
C ILE A 91 -6.50 -3.83 -4.02
N THR A 92 -6.20 -2.75 -3.31
CA THR A 92 -5.41 -2.72 -2.07
C THR A 92 -6.34 -2.46 -0.88
N ARG A 93 -5.84 -2.67 0.34
CA ARG A 93 -6.61 -2.52 1.59
C ARG A 93 -6.09 -1.40 2.49
N GLY A 94 -4.80 -1.10 2.43
CA GLY A 94 -4.20 0.04 3.14
C GLY A 94 -4.59 1.35 2.48
N ASN A 95 -5.06 2.32 3.27
CA ASN A 95 -5.41 3.64 2.78
C ASN A 95 -4.15 4.52 2.67
N PRO A 96 -3.73 4.94 1.46
CA PRO A 96 -2.51 5.72 1.30
C PRO A 96 -2.66 7.17 1.77
N LEU A 97 -3.88 7.67 1.96
CA LEU A 97 -4.10 9.05 2.41
C LEU A 97 -3.45 9.33 3.78
N PRO A 98 -3.16 10.60 4.11
CA PRO A 98 -2.80 11.00 5.46
C PRO A 98 -3.84 10.54 6.50
N ALA A 99 -3.42 10.41 7.76
CA ALA A 99 -4.33 10.02 8.84
C ALA A 99 -5.55 10.95 8.88
N HIS A 100 -6.74 10.37 8.93
CA HIS A 100 -8.00 11.12 8.92
C HIS A 100 -9.10 10.39 9.68
N SER A 101 -10.13 11.17 10.05
CA SER A 101 -11.40 10.66 10.52
C SER A 101 -12.48 10.90 9.46
N PHE A 102 -13.42 9.97 9.29
CA PHE A 102 -14.54 10.11 8.36
C PHE A 102 -15.84 9.58 8.95
N CYS A 103 -16.95 10.26 8.62
CA CYS A 103 -18.29 9.87 9.05
C CYS A 103 -18.89 8.89 8.02
N PRO A 104 -19.22 7.64 8.40
CA PRO A 104 -19.84 6.70 7.47
C PRO A 104 -21.26 7.11 7.05
N LYS A 105 -21.92 7.98 7.84
CA LYS A 105 -23.29 8.45 7.60
C LYS A 105 -23.35 9.64 6.63
N CYS A 106 -22.75 10.78 6.98
CA CYS A 106 -22.80 11.99 6.14
C CYS A 106 -21.55 12.20 5.26
N LYS A 107 -20.57 11.30 5.31
CA LYS A 107 -19.33 11.36 4.52
C LYS A 107 -18.43 12.56 4.79
N SER A 108 -18.69 13.32 5.86
CA SER A 108 -17.78 14.37 6.31
C SER A 108 -16.46 13.77 6.78
N MET A 109 -15.35 14.45 6.52
CA MET A 109 -14.01 13.98 6.86
C MET A 109 -13.19 15.14 7.41
N ASP A 110 -12.31 14.84 8.37
CA ASP A 110 -11.35 15.77 8.95
C ASP A 110 -9.97 15.09 8.97
N TRP A 111 -8.94 15.79 8.49
CA TRP A 111 -7.55 15.35 8.60
C TRP A 111 -7.12 15.40 10.07
N LEU A 112 -6.36 14.40 10.49
CA LEU A 112 -5.81 14.34 11.84
C LEU A 112 -4.47 15.08 11.89
N ASP A 113 -4.07 15.49 13.09
CA ASP A 113 -2.80 16.17 13.32
C ASP A 113 -1.61 15.29 12.90
N HIS A 114 -0.50 15.94 12.54
CA HIS A 114 0.72 15.29 12.06
C HIS A 114 1.38 14.32 13.05
N ASP A 115 0.95 14.33 14.31
CA ASP A 115 1.41 13.41 15.35
C ASP A 115 0.91 11.97 15.12
N TYR A 116 -0.09 11.77 14.25
CA TYR A 116 -0.59 10.44 13.88
C TYR A 116 0.08 9.91 12.61
N TYR A 117 0.96 8.93 12.78
CA TYR A 117 1.56 8.17 11.67
C TYR A 117 0.53 7.26 10.94
N SER A 118 -0.58 6.93 11.60
CA SER A 118 -1.69 6.14 11.08
C SER A 118 -3.01 6.52 11.76
N GLY A 119 -4.11 6.58 11.00
CA GLY A 119 -5.45 6.76 11.57
C GLY A 119 -5.88 5.60 12.50
N PHE A 120 -5.23 4.44 12.41
CA PHE A 120 -5.46 3.32 13.31
C PHE A 120 -4.90 3.53 14.72
N ASP A 121 -4.11 4.59 14.94
CA ASP A 121 -3.58 4.92 16.26
C ASP A 121 -4.53 5.77 17.11
N VAL A 122 -5.61 6.30 16.52
CA VAL A 122 -6.62 7.06 17.27
C VAL A 122 -7.33 6.12 18.25
N LYS A 123 -7.25 6.44 19.54
CA LYS A 123 -7.82 5.61 20.62
C LYS A 123 -9.20 6.09 21.07
N GLU A 124 -9.50 7.36 20.81
CA GLU A 124 -10.73 8.00 21.24
C GLU A 124 -11.88 7.73 20.27
N ASP A 125 -13.08 7.50 20.83
CA ASP A 125 -14.32 7.50 20.06
C ASP A 125 -14.64 8.93 19.59
N LEU A 126 -14.23 9.25 18.38
CA LEU A 126 -14.53 10.54 17.76
C LEU A 126 -15.98 10.58 17.25
N ARG A 127 -16.67 11.71 17.43
CA ARG A 127 -18.05 11.90 16.95
C ARG A 127 -18.13 12.99 15.89
N CYS A 128 -18.94 12.74 14.87
CA CYS A 128 -19.18 13.71 13.80
C CYS A 128 -19.83 14.98 14.35
N LYS A 129 -19.24 16.13 14.04
CA LYS A 129 -19.78 17.45 14.43
C LYS A 129 -21.11 17.79 13.76
N LYS A 130 -21.45 17.13 12.64
CA LYS A 130 -22.68 17.40 11.86
C LYS A 130 -23.87 16.54 12.30
N ASP A 131 -23.65 15.27 12.61
CA ASP A 131 -24.74 14.31 12.86
C ASP A 131 -24.56 13.42 14.11
N GLY A 132 -23.46 13.60 14.87
CA GLY A 132 -23.18 12.88 16.11
C GLY A 132 -22.78 11.40 15.94
N TYR A 133 -22.71 10.90 14.70
CA TYR A 133 -22.35 9.50 14.42
C TYR A 133 -20.88 9.22 14.79
N LEU A 134 -20.59 7.97 15.17
CA LEU A 134 -19.22 7.55 15.47
C LEU A 134 -18.35 7.62 14.20
N LEU A 135 -17.24 8.34 14.26
CA LEU A 135 -16.31 8.45 13.14
C LEU A 135 -15.46 7.19 13.05
N LEU A 136 -15.10 6.84 11.83
CA LEU A 136 -14.06 5.85 11.54
C LEU A 136 -12.75 6.59 11.30
N THR A 137 -11.63 5.97 11.64
CA THR A 137 -10.29 6.53 11.42
C THR A 137 -9.46 5.62 10.55
N ASP A 138 -8.70 6.21 9.63
CA ASP A 138 -7.93 5.48 8.61
C ASP A 138 -6.82 6.39 8.05
N GLY A 139 -6.04 5.89 7.09
CA GLY A 139 -4.98 6.62 6.42
C GLY A 139 -3.61 6.38 7.05
N HIS A 140 -2.62 6.12 6.21
CA HIS A 140 -1.28 5.72 6.62
C HIS A 140 -0.16 6.57 6.00
N ASN A 141 -0.52 7.67 5.35
CA ASN A 141 0.39 8.66 4.76
C ASN A 141 1.45 8.00 3.88
N ILE A 142 1.02 7.37 2.78
CA ILE A 142 1.88 6.69 1.82
C ILE A 142 1.70 7.37 0.46
N PRO A 143 2.71 8.09 -0.05
CA PRO A 143 2.58 8.87 -1.29
C PRO A 143 2.48 7.95 -2.52
N TRP A 144 1.63 8.26 -3.49
CA TRP A 144 1.38 7.39 -4.66
C TRP A 144 2.63 7.24 -5.54
N GLU A 145 3.48 8.25 -5.56
CA GLU A 145 4.77 8.35 -6.26
C GLU A 145 5.73 7.22 -5.82
N SER A 146 5.58 6.72 -4.59
CA SER A 146 6.30 5.56 -4.09
C SER A 146 6.18 4.33 -5.00
N PHE A 147 5.07 4.19 -5.71
CA PHE A 147 4.86 3.10 -6.65
C PHE A 147 5.22 3.54 -8.06
N TRP A 148 4.46 4.51 -8.56
CA TRP A 148 4.48 4.92 -9.97
C TRP A 148 5.78 5.59 -10.39
N SER A 149 6.38 6.40 -9.53
CA SER A 149 7.63 7.11 -9.81
C SER A 149 8.87 6.29 -9.44
N TYR A 150 8.74 5.18 -8.71
CA TYR A 150 9.89 4.44 -8.17
C TYR A 150 10.25 3.15 -8.94
N GLU A 151 9.26 2.43 -9.50
CA GLU A 151 9.49 1.10 -10.09
C GLU A 151 10.08 1.09 -11.52
N GLY A 152 10.35 2.26 -12.11
CA GLY A 152 10.96 2.35 -13.44
C GLY A 152 9.96 2.05 -14.57
N ASN A 153 10.46 1.72 -15.76
CA ASN A 153 9.60 1.57 -16.95
C ASN A 153 8.79 0.28 -17.00
N GLU A 154 9.12 -0.75 -16.20
CA GLU A 154 8.36 -2.00 -16.16
C GLU A 154 7.83 -2.24 -14.74
N ILE A 155 6.52 -2.09 -14.59
CA ILE A 155 5.80 -2.38 -13.34
C ILE A 155 5.34 -3.83 -13.39
N VAL A 156 5.58 -4.59 -12.32
CA VAL A 156 5.09 -5.98 -12.19
C VAL A 156 4.24 -6.10 -10.93
N PHE A 157 2.96 -6.41 -11.10
CA PHE A 157 2.02 -6.64 -10.01
C PHE A 157 2.21 -8.06 -9.46
N THR A 158 2.86 -8.19 -8.32
CA THR A 158 3.06 -9.51 -7.69
C THR A 158 2.02 -9.75 -6.61
N ILE A 159 1.22 -10.81 -6.74
CA ILE A 159 0.10 -11.14 -5.87
C ILE A 159 0.37 -12.49 -5.19
N ASP A 160 0.29 -12.53 -3.86
CA ASP A 160 0.28 -13.78 -3.11
C ASP A 160 -1.12 -14.37 -3.01
N LEU A 161 -1.19 -15.66 -3.26
CA LEU A 161 -2.43 -16.43 -3.39
C LEU A 161 -2.35 -17.75 -2.61
N PRO A 162 -3.51 -18.33 -2.23
CA PRO A 162 -3.57 -19.63 -1.58
C PRO A 162 -3.07 -20.74 -2.48
N ILE A 163 -2.29 -21.67 -1.94
CA ILE A 163 -1.68 -22.76 -2.73
C ILE A 163 -2.74 -23.56 -3.50
N ASP A 164 -3.88 -23.82 -2.86
CA ASP A 164 -4.96 -24.63 -3.42
C ASP A 164 -5.77 -23.91 -4.53
N SER A 165 -5.55 -22.60 -4.72
CA SER A 165 -6.25 -21.81 -5.75
C SER A 165 -5.63 -21.91 -7.15
N TYR A 166 -4.47 -22.56 -7.28
CA TYR A 166 -3.68 -22.59 -8.53
C TYR A 166 -4.48 -22.96 -9.77
N GLN A 167 -5.22 -24.07 -9.75
CA GLN A 167 -5.95 -24.55 -10.93
C GLN A 167 -7.08 -23.60 -11.33
N LYS A 168 -7.76 -23.02 -10.34
CA LYS A 168 -8.86 -22.08 -10.58
C LYS A 168 -8.35 -20.77 -11.20
N ILE A 169 -7.21 -20.28 -10.71
CA ILE A 169 -6.55 -19.07 -11.22
C ILE A 169 -5.97 -19.30 -12.62
N LYS A 170 -5.39 -20.47 -12.87
CA LYS A 170 -4.96 -20.88 -14.22
C LYS A 170 -6.13 -20.86 -15.20
N GLY A 171 -7.28 -21.44 -14.83
CA GLY A 171 -8.48 -21.45 -15.66
C GLY A 171 -9.08 -20.06 -15.91
N PHE A 172 -9.01 -19.16 -14.92
CA PHE A 172 -9.36 -17.75 -15.12
C PHE A 172 -8.49 -17.11 -16.20
N TRP A 173 -7.16 -17.23 -16.08
CA TRP A 173 -6.24 -16.63 -17.05
C TRP A 173 -6.34 -17.22 -18.44
N GLU A 174 -6.55 -18.53 -18.57
CA GLU A 174 -6.80 -19.18 -19.86
C GLU A 174 -8.08 -18.64 -20.53
N SER A 175 -9.14 -18.42 -19.74
CA SER A 175 -10.40 -17.85 -20.24
C SER A 175 -10.23 -16.37 -20.63
N TYR A 176 -9.56 -15.58 -19.77
CA TYR A 176 -9.31 -14.17 -20.00
C TYR A 176 -8.41 -13.94 -21.22
N GLN A 177 -7.40 -14.80 -21.42
CA GLN A 177 -6.54 -14.79 -22.61
C GLN A 177 -7.36 -14.94 -23.90
N ALA A 178 -8.30 -15.89 -23.91
CA ALA A 178 -9.17 -16.13 -25.06
C ALA A 178 -10.08 -14.94 -25.34
N GLU A 179 -10.57 -14.26 -24.31
CA GLU A 179 -11.43 -13.07 -24.42
C GLU A 179 -10.69 -11.88 -25.07
N ILE A 180 -9.44 -11.62 -24.67
CA ILE A 180 -8.64 -10.51 -25.23
C ILE A 180 -7.97 -10.84 -26.56
N LEU A 181 -8.24 -12.02 -27.14
CA LEU A 181 -7.74 -12.49 -28.44
C LEU A 181 -6.20 -12.41 -28.60
N LYS A 182 -5.45 -12.56 -27.51
CA LYS A 182 -3.98 -12.62 -27.53
C LYS A 182 -3.52 -14.04 -27.18
N GLU A 183 -2.65 -14.64 -28.00
CA GLU A 183 -2.18 -16.02 -27.80
C GLU A 183 -0.85 -16.05 -26.99
N ASP A 184 -0.60 -17.15 -26.27
CA ASP A 184 0.65 -17.44 -25.55
C ASP A 184 1.13 -16.40 -24.50
N ILE A 185 0.19 -15.71 -23.83
CA ILE A 185 0.51 -14.74 -22.77
C ILE A 185 0.74 -15.40 -21.42
N LEU A 186 -0.04 -16.42 -21.09
CA LEU A 186 0.03 -17.09 -19.79
C LEU A 186 1.29 -17.96 -19.70
N VAL A 187 2.22 -17.56 -18.84
CA VAL A 187 3.50 -18.24 -18.65
C VAL A 187 3.54 -18.93 -17.28
N ILE A 188 3.92 -20.22 -17.27
CA ILE A 188 4.20 -20.95 -16.03
C ILE A 188 5.62 -20.62 -15.58
N ARG A 189 5.77 -20.07 -14.38
CA ARG A 189 7.05 -19.65 -13.80
C ARG A 189 7.54 -20.71 -12.81
N LYS A 190 8.33 -21.67 -13.30
CA LYS A 190 8.82 -22.81 -12.50
C LYS A 190 9.67 -22.38 -11.29
N GLU A 191 10.40 -21.28 -11.42
CA GLU A 191 11.36 -20.76 -10.44
C GLU A 191 10.71 -20.43 -9.08
N PHE A 192 9.47 -19.97 -9.11
CA PHE A 192 8.68 -19.64 -7.90
C PHE A 192 7.33 -20.38 -7.84
N LYS A 193 7.17 -21.45 -8.63
CA LYS A 193 5.91 -22.22 -8.75
C LYS A 193 4.69 -21.29 -8.98
N GLY A 194 4.82 -20.33 -9.88
CA GLY A 194 3.79 -19.32 -10.12
C GLY A 194 3.26 -19.27 -11.55
N LEU A 195 2.36 -18.33 -11.78
CA LEU A 195 1.81 -17.99 -13.09
C LEU A 195 2.11 -16.52 -13.37
N ARG A 196 2.47 -16.19 -14.61
CA ARG A 196 2.56 -14.82 -15.08
C ARG A 196 1.55 -14.60 -16.20
N PHE A 197 0.74 -13.56 -16.07
CA PHE A 197 -0.13 -13.07 -17.13
C PHE A 197 0.23 -11.60 -17.40
N LEU A 198 0.80 -11.30 -18.57
CA LEU A 198 1.41 -9.99 -18.85
C LEU A 198 2.40 -9.59 -17.74
N ASN A 199 2.13 -8.51 -17.03
CA ASN A 199 2.91 -8.01 -15.91
C ASN A 199 2.31 -8.36 -14.53
N ILE A 200 1.38 -9.32 -14.47
CA ILE A 200 0.80 -9.81 -13.22
C ILE A 200 1.44 -11.15 -12.86
N ASP A 201 2.18 -11.18 -11.76
CA ASP A 201 2.75 -12.39 -11.16
C ASP A 201 1.81 -12.92 -10.07
N CYS A 202 1.35 -14.16 -10.24
CA CYS A 202 0.65 -14.93 -9.22
C CYS A 202 1.62 -15.88 -8.54
N ILE A 203 1.88 -15.65 -7.24
CA ILE A 203 2.73 -16.52 -6.41
C ILE A 203 1.85 -17.23 -5.38
N PHE A 204 2.03 -18.53 -5.24
CA PHE A 204 1.18 -19.40 -4.43
C PHE A 204 1.89 -19.74 -3.12
N THR A 205 1.82 -18.83 -2.14
CA THR A 205 2.56 -18.96 -0.86
C THR A 205 1.66 -19.04 0.38
N ILE A 206 0.37 -18.73 0.24
CA ILE A 206 -0.54 -18.69 1.40
C ILE A 206 -0.99 -20.12 1.72
N GLU A 207 -0.45 -20.68 2.81
CA GLU A 207 -0.75 -22.06 3.21
C GLU A 207 -2.08 -22.21 3.95
N LYS A 208 -2.43 -21.23 4.78
CA LYS A 208 -3.64 -21.25 5.61
C LYS A 208 -4.43 -19.98 5.41
N VAL A 209 -5.72 -20.15 5.18
CA VAL A 209 -6.65 -19.07 4.89
C VAL A 209 -7.81 -19.14 5.88
N ASN A 210 -8.13 -18.01 6.49
CA ASN A 210 -9.38 -17.82 7.21
C ASN A 210 -10.55 -17.91 6.22
N GLN A 211 -11.44 -18.89 6.41
CA GLN A 211 -12.58 -19.12 5.51
C GLN A 211 -13.52 -17.91 5.44
N ASP A 212 -13.60 -17.12 6.51
CA ASP A 212 -14.40 -15.90 6.58
C ASP A 212 -13.54 -14.64 6.39
N PHE A 213 -12.39 -14.74 5.70
CA PHE A 213 -11.46 -13.62 5.51
C PHE A 213 -12.15 -12.32 5.05
N TYR A 214 -13.07 -12.40 4.09
CA TYR A 214 -13.75 -11.22 3.56
C TYR A 214 -14.80 -10.62 4.52
N LYS A 215 -15.36 -11.43 5.44
CA LYS A 215 -16.34 -11.00 6.45
C LYS A 215 -15.66 -10.57 7.76
N THR A 216 -14.43 -11.02 7.97
CA THR A 216 -13.65 -10.78 9.18
C THR A 216 -13.21 -9.31 9.27
N ASN A 217 -13.42 -8.70 10.44
CA ASN A 217 -12.94 -7.36 10.76
C ASN A 217 -11.48 -7.38 11.22
N LEU A 218 -10.80 -6.23 11.11
CA LEU A 218 -9.43 -6.06 11.62
C LEU A 218 -9.43 -6.02 13.15
N ASP A 219 -8.71 -6.93 13.79
CA ASP A 219 -8.43 -6.88 15.22
C ASP A 219 -7.03 -6.34 15.49
N ILE A 220 -6.91 -5.00 15.44
CA ILE A 220 -5.65 -4.29 15.63
C ILE A 220 -5.14 -4.44 17.07
N VAL A 221 -6.04 -4.46 18.05
CA VAL A 221 -5.68 -4.58 19.47
C VAL A 221 -5.03 -5.93 19.75
N GLU A 222 -5.60 -7.00 19.21
CA GLU A 222 -5.04 -8.35 19.32
C GLU A 222 -3.70 -8.45 18.57
N ALA A 223 -3.62 -7.85 17.38
CA ALA A 223 -2.38 -7.81 16.61
C ALA A 223 -1.24 -7.11 17.37
N ILE A 224 -1.46 -5.92 17.95
CA ILE A 224 -0.44 -5.20 18.72
C ILE A 224 0.08 -6.05 19.89
N LYS A 225 -0.78 -6.87 20.50
CA LYS A 225 -0.38 -7.71 21.64
C LYS A 225 0.46 -8.93 21.24
N ASN A 226 0.13 -9.55 20.11
CA ASN A 226 0.52 -10.92 19.80
C ASN A 226 1.27 -11.10 18.47
N PHE A 227 1.45 -10.04 17.68
CA PHE A 227 2.22 -10.14 16.44
C PHE A 227 3.71 -10.37 16.74
N ASP A 228 4.29 -11.36 16.05
CA ASP A 228 5.69 -11.74 16.24
C ASP A 228 6.65 -10.82 15.46
N LEU A 229 7.28 -9.91 16.19
CA LEU A 229 8.34 -9.04 15.70
C LEU A 229 9.76 -9.60 15.98
N GLY A 230 9.88 -10.83 16.49
CA GLY A 230 11.17 -11.39 16.91
C GLY A 230 11.77 -10.60 18.07
N ASP A 231 13.01 -10.15 17.89
CA ASP A 231 13.84 -9.53 18.93
C ASP A 231 13.51 -8.04 19.19
N LEU A 232 12.59 -7.48 18.42
CA LEU A 232 12.20 -6.07 18.51
C LEU A 232 11.35 -5.80 19.76
N PRO A 233 11.41 -4.59 20.33
CA PRO A 233 10.52 -4.14 21.39
C PRO A 233 9.03 -4.36 21.04
N LYS A 234 8.21 -4.55 22.08
CA LYS A 234 6.76 -4.73 21.90
C LYS A 234 6.14 -3.41 21.41
N PRO A 235 5.29 -3.42 20.37
CA PRO A 235 4.66 -2.20 19.87
C PRO A 235 3.55 -1.71 20.82
N HIS A 236 3.36 -0.39 20.91
CA HIS A 236 2.33 0.21 21.77
C HIS A 236 1.06 0.62 21.01
N ASN A 237 1.19 0.84 19.70
CA ASN A 237 0.14 1.27 18.79
C ASN A 237 0.34 0.59 17.41
N PHE A 238 -0.53 0.89 16.45
CA PHE A 238 -0.46 0.27 15.13
C PHE A 238 0.76 0.76 14.35
N SER A 239 1.13 2.04 14.48
CA SER A 239 2.31 2.57 13.80
C SER A 239 3.61 1.94 14.29
N ASP A 240 3.76 1.66 15.58
CA ASP A 240 4.88 0.90 16.13
C ASP A 240 4.92 -0.51 15.54
N LEU A 241 3.77 -1.17 15.46
CA LEU A 241 3.67 -2.52 14.88
C LEU A 241 4.09 -2.52 13.41
N LEU A 242 3.61 -1.55 12.64
CA LEU A 242 3.97 -1.36 11.24
C LEU A 242 5.48 -1.09 11.09
N HIS A 243 6.04 -0.12 11.82
CA HIS A 243 7.47 0.22 11.73
C HIS A 243 8.37 -0.91 12.23
N GLY A 244 7.97 -1.62 13.29
CA GLY A 244 8.68 -2.82 13.75
C GLY A 244 8.78 -3.87 12.63
N LEU A 245 7.70 -4.09 11.89
CA LEU A 245 7.72 -4.98 10.72
C LEU A 245 8.66 -4.45 9.62
N GLY A 246 8.66 -3.14 9.37
CA GLY A 246 9.60 -2.49 8.44
C GLY A 246 11.06 -2.68 8.85
N LEU A 247 11.40 -2.43 10.12
CA LEU A 247 12.74 -2.64 10.68
C LEU A 247 13.20 -4.09 10.56
N LYS A 248 12.28 -5.05 10.73
CA LYS A 248 12.56 -6.49 10.58
C LYS A 248 12.88 -6.88 9.13
N PHE A 249 12.26 -6.25 8.14
CA PHE A 249 12.46 -6.58 6.72
C PHE A 249 13.51 -5.73 6.01
N SER A 250 13.81 -4.54 6.52
CA SER A 250 14.81 -3.64 5.97
C SER A 250 16.23 -4.01 6.41
N THR A 251 17.15 -4.19 5.45
CA THR A 251 18.53 -4.60 5.73
C THR A 251 19.33 -3.43 6.29
N GLY A 252 19.89 -3.59 7.49
CA GLY A 252 20.69 -2.55 8.16
C GLY A 252 19.86 -1.48 8.88
N ALA A 253 18.54 -1.68 9.00
CA ALA A 253 17.67 -0.77 9.75
C ALA A 253 17.63 -1.06 11.27
N TRP A 254 17.86 -2.32 11.67
CA TRP A 254 17.99 -2.71 13.07
C TRP A 254 19.46 -2.89 13.46
N THR A 255 20.05 -1.87 14.12
CA THR A 255 21.47 -1.80 14.50
C THR A 255 21.60 -1.32 15.94
N ASP A 256 22.82 -1.32 16.49
CA ASP A 256 23.07 -0.81 17.84
C ASP A 256 22.71 0.68 17.98
N LYS A 257 22.75 1.45 16.88
CA LYS A 257 22.30 2.85 16.87
C LYS A 257 20.78 2.93 17.06
N THR A 258 19.99 2.15 16.31
CA THR A 258 18.52 2.20 16.47
C THR A 258 18.07 1.62 17.81
N LYS A 259 18.74 0.57 18.29
CA LYS A 259 18.54 0.06 19.67
C LYS A 259 18.80 1.14 20.70
N PHE A 260 19.92 1.86 20.60
CA PHE A 260 20.24 2.95 21.53
C PHE A 260 19.18 4.05 21.54
N MET A 261 18.66 4.46 20.38
CA MET A 261 17.59 5.47 20.32
C MET A 261 16.34 5.01 21.10
N ILE A 262 15.95 3.75 20.98
CA ILE A 262 14.74 3.23 21.65
C ILE A 262 15.01 2.96 23.13
N GLU A 263 16.07 2.21 23.45
CA GLU A 263 16.32 1.72 24.81
C GLU A 263 16.88 2.80 25.75
N ASN A 264 17.69 3.74 25.22
CA ASN A 264 18.37 4.74 26.03
C ASN A 264 17.79 6.16 25.90
N LEU A 265 17.15 6.49 24.77
CA LEU A 265 16.57 7.82 24.55
C LEU A 265 15.03 7.83 24.58
N GLY A 266 14.40 6.67 24.81
CA GLY A 266 12.95 6.56 24.99
C GLY A 266 12.15 6.83 23.72
N MET A 267 12.75 6.63 22.54
CA MET A 267 12.05 6.74 21.26
C MET A 267 11.17 5.52 20.99
N ASN A 268 10.12 5.71 20.19
CA ASN A 268 9.23 4.65 19.75
C ASN A 268 9.76 3.95 18.49
N LEU A 269 9.19 2.79 18.17
CA LEU A 269 9.49 2.12 16.90
C LEU A 269 9.08 2.99 15.71
N SER A 270 7.96 3.71 15.83
CA SER A 270 7.46 4.63 14.81
C SER A 270 8.36 5.84 14.55
N ASP A 271 9.32 6.15 15.43
CA ASP A 271 10.23 7.28 15.22
C ASP A 271 11.44 6.91 14.33
N MET A 272 11.68 5.60 14.15
CA MET A 272 12.84 5.07 13.43
C MET A 272 12.64 5.11 11.91
N VAL A 273 13.75 5.05 11.18
CA VAL A 273 13.74 4.92 9.71
C VAL A 273 13.54 3.44 9.35
N ALA A 274 12.31 3.05 9.05
CA ALA A 274 11.93 1.66 8.75
C ALA A 274 11.61 1.45 7.26
N PHE A 275 11.20 2.51 6.57
CA PHE A 275 10.74 2.50 5.20
C PHE A 275 11.44 3.57 4.35
N ARG A 276 11.47 3.36 3.04
CA ARG A 276 11.97 4.38 2.10
C ARG A 276 11.12 5.65 2.13
N GLU A 277 9.83 5.54 2.45
CA GLU A 277 8.93 6.68 2.64
C GLU A 277 9.38 7.55 3.84
N ASP A 278 10.00 6.98 4.88
CA ASP A 278 10.51 7.76 6.02
C ASP A 278 11.69 8.64 5.59
N VAL A 279 12.53 8.12 4.69
CA VAL A 279 13.61 8.90 4.06
C VAL A 279 13.01 10.00 3.19
N PHE A 280 11.99 9.69 2.39
CA PHE A 280 11.30 10.70 1.57
C PHE A 280 10.69 11.82 2.41
N PHE A 281 9.97 11.51 3.49
CA PHE A 281 9.37 12.53 4.36
C PHE A 281 10.44 13.32 5.13
N PHE A 282 11.49 12.65 5.59
CA PHE A 282 12.62 13.32 6.23
C PHE A 282 13.30 14.31 5.28
N ILE A 283 13.50 13.92 4.02
CA ILE A 283 14.15 14.75 3.00
C ILE A 283 13.22 15.86 2.51
N SER A 284 11.98 15.56 2.12
CA SER A 284 11.01 16.52 1.59
C SER A 284 10.72 17.67 2.56
N GLY A 285 10.71 17.41 3.87
CA GLY A 285 10.61 18.47 4.88
C GLY A 285 11.78 19.47 4.88
N LYS A 286 12.85 19.20 4.12
CA LYS A 286 14.08 20.02 3.98
C LYS A 286 14.36 20.41 2.52
N PHE A 287 13.41 20.22 1.62
CA PHE A 287 13.53 20.58 0.21
C PHE A 287 12.31 21.38 -0.23
N ALA A 288 12.51 22.30 -1.18
CA ALA A 288 11.42 23.08 -1.77
C ALA A 288 10.61 22.28 -2.82
N TYR A 289 11.21 21.26 -3.45
CA TYR A 289 10.59 20.50 -4.54
C TYR A 289 10.54 18.99 -4.24
N MET A 290 9.37 18.39 -4.47
CA MET A 290 9.10 16.98 -4.19
C MET A 290 9.92 16.03 -5.09
N GLU A 291 10.18 16.44 -6.33
CA GLU A 291 10.96 15.67 -7.30
C GLU A 291 12.41 15.45 -6.82
N ASP A 292 13.02 16.46 -6.20
CA ASP A 292 14.35 16.36 -5.62
C ASP A 292 14.38 15.38 -4.44
N ALA A 293 13.36 15.42 -3.58
CA ALA A 293 13.25 14.50 -2.46
C ALA A 293 13.11 13.03 -2.91
N TRP A 294 12.37 12.79 -4.00
CA TRP A 294 12.26 11.47 -4.60
C TRP A 294 13.55 11.00 -5.28
N LEU A 295 14.23 11.91 -6.00
CA LEU A 295 15.52 11.61 -6.62
C LEU A 295 16.54 11.19 -5.56
N GLU A 296 16.59 11.90 -4.44
CA GLU A 296 17.51 11.59 -3.34
C GLU A 296 17.12 10.29 -2.61
N THR A 297 15.83 10.05 -2.39
CA THR A 297 15.34 8.76 -1.84
C THR A 297 15.72 7.58 -2.76
N ARG A 298 15.72 7.79 -4.08
CA ARG A 298 16.16 6.78 -5.06
C ARG A 298 17.67 6.61 -5.06
N ASN A 299 18.43 7.70 -5.00
CA ASN A 299 19.90 7.66 -4.89
C ASN A 299 20.32 6.87 -3.65
N PHE A 300 19.64 7.10 -2.52
CA PHE A 300 19.85 6.38 -1.28
C PHE A 300 19.77 4.86 -1.45
N ASN A 301 18.67 4.35 -2.00
CA ASN A 301 18.48 2.90 -2.23
C ASN A 301 19.43 2.31 -3.29
N LYS A 302 20.14 3.15 -4.05
CA LYS A 302 21.23 2.76 -4.97
C LYS A 302 22.62 2.92 -4.34
N GLY A 303 22.70 3.21 -3.04
CA GLY A 303 23.95 3.41 -2.31
C GLY A 303 24.63 4.76 -2.56
N LYS A 304 23.96 5.70 -3.25
CA LYS A 304 24.47 7.06 -3.49
C LYS A 304 24.04 7.99 -2.34
N LYS A 305 24.98 8.79 -1.83
CA LYS A 305 24.78 9.66 -0.65
C LYS A 305 24.92 11.15 -0.99
N SER A 306 24.26 11.60 -2.06
CA SER A 306 24.30 12.98 -2.58
C SER A 306 23.65 14.02 -1.66
N TRP A 307 22.70 13.61 -0.83
CA TRP A 307 22.00 14.47 0.14
C TRP A 307 22.87 15.04 1.28
N ARG A 308 24.12 14.60 1.42
CA ARG A 308 25.00 15.00 2.54
C ARG A 308 25.41 16.49 2.51
N ASP A 309 25.36 17.12 1.34
CA ASP A 309 25.82 18.50 1.16
C ASP A 309 24.71 19.56 1.31
N ILE A 310 23.54 19.15 1.79
CA ILE A 310 22.38 20.05 1.94
C ILE A 310 22.48 20.76 3.30
N GLY A 311 22.69 22.08 3.26
CA GLY A 311 22.85 22.91 4.47
C GLY A 311 21.69 22.79 5.46
N GLU A 312 20.46 22.69 4.96
CA GLU A 312 19.24 22.57 5.79
C GLU A 312 19.18 21.26 6.57
N ILE A 313 19.62 20.15 5.97
CA ILE A 313 19.69 18.84 6.63
C ILE A 313 20.66 18.88 7.81
N ASN A 314 21.78 19.61 7.70
CA ASN A 314 22.77 19.71 8.77
C ASN A 314 22.28 20.51 10.00
N LEU A 315 21.25 21.33 9.82
CA LEU A 315 20.61 22.12 10.88
C LEU A 315 19.37 21.43 11.47
N ALA A 316 18.93 20.31 10.90
CA ALA A 316 17.72 19.61 11.31
C ALA A 316 17.85 19.05 12.75
N VAL A 317 16.79 19.23 13.56
CA VAL A 317 16.71 18.67 14.93
C VAL A 317 16.80 17.14 14.90
N ASP A 318 16.26 16.54 13.85
CA ASP A 318 16.22 15.11 13.61
C ASP A 318 17.39 14.58 12.76
N LYS A 319 18.48 15.34 12.62
CA LYS A 319 19.69 14.91 11.86
C LYS A 319 20.34 13.62 12.36
N TRP A 320 20.02 13.16 13.57
CA TRP A 320 20.46 11.86 14.08
C TRP A 320 19.98 10.71 13.18
N LYS A 321 18.85 10.88 12.46
CA LYS A 321 18.36 9.91 11.47
C LYS A 321 19.40 9.64 10.38
N LEU A 322 20.24 10.62 10.04
CA LEU A 322 21.31 10.45 9.06
C LEU A 322 22.32 9.38 9.47
N ALA A 323 22.65 9.31 10.77
CA ALA A 323 23.60 8.33 11.29
C ALA A 323 23.04 6.90 11.24
N ILE A 324 21.72 6.73 11.31
CA ILE A 324 21.03 5.45 11.13
C ILE A 324 20.95 5.11 9.65
N ILE A 325 20.53 6.07 8.82
CA ILE A 325 20.46 5.95 7.37
C ILE A 325 21.79 5.48 6.78
N GLU A 326 22.92 5.85 7.39
CA GLU A 326 24.24 5.40 6.95
C GLU A 326 24.48 3.88 7.00
N ASP A 327 23.82 3.18 7.92
CA ASP A 327 23.96 1.73 8.13
C ASP A 327 22.98 0.92 7.25
N ILE A 328 21.96 1.57 6.72
CA ILE A 328 20.90 0.93 5.95
C ILE A 328 21.41 0.58 4.54
N LEU A 329 21.25 -0.70 4.19
CA LEU A 329 21.60 -1.24 2.88
C LEU A 329 20.38 -1.33 1.95
N TYR A 330 19.19 -1.53 2.52
CA TYR A 330 17.94 -1.63 1.78
C TYR A 330 16.74 -1.29 2.66
N LEU A 331 15.79 -0.52 2.13
CA LEU A 331 14.52 -0.20 2.79
C LEU A 331 13.33 -0.84 2.08
N PHE A 332 12.45 -1.44 2.88
CA PHE A 332 11.17 -1.94 2.41
C PHE A 332 10.19 -0.79 2.09
N PRO A 333 9.29 -0.95 1.10
CA PRO A 333 8.16 -0.05 0.92
C PRO A 333 7.17 -0.14 2.10
N LYS A 334 6.72 1.01 2.62
CA LYS A 334 5.67 1.07 3.66
C LYS A 334 4.37 0.41 3.20
N ALA A 335 3.98 0.65 1.95
CA ALA A 335 2.81 0.04 1.31
C ALA A 335 2.81 -1.49 1.37
N HIS A 336 3.97 -2.11 1.15
CA HIS A 336 4.10 -3.55 1.21
C HIS A 336 3.82 -4.09 2.61
N CYS A 337 4.45 -3.49 3.62
CA CYS A 337 4.29 -3.91 5.00
C CYS A 337 2.85 -3.67 5.47
N MET A 338 2.21 -2.59 5.02
CA MET A 338 0.80 -2.32 5.27
C MET A 338 -0.11 -3.43 4.74
N GLU A 339 0.01 -3.77 3.45
CA GLU A 339 -0.81 -4.82 2.82
C GLU A 339 -0.59 -6.18 3.50
N TYR A 340 0.66 -6.55 3.74
CA TYR A 340 1.00 -7.79 4.43
C TYR A 340 0.44 -7.81 5.86
N LEU A 341 0.55 -6.71 6.60
CA LEU A 341 0.09 -6.62 7.99
C LEU A 341 -1.43 -6.71 8.05
N ILE A 342 -2.16 -5.92 7.25
CA ILE A 342 -3.63 -5.97 7.17
C ILE A 342 -4.10 -7.38 6.78
N PHE A 343 -3.48 -8.00 5.78
CA PHE A 343 -3.78 -9.38 5.38
C PHE A 343 -3.55 -10.34 6.54
N SER A 344 -2.38 -10.27 7.19
CA SER A 344 -2.00 -11.15 8.29
C SER A 344 -2.95 -11.00 9.48
N ILE A 345 -3.39 -9.78 9.80
CA ILE A 345 -4.34 -9.52 10.88
C ILE A 345 -5.69 -10.15 10.57
N LYS A 346 -6.26 -9.89 9.39
CA LYS A 346 -7.53 -10.52 8.98
C LYS A 346 -7.45 -12.04 8.94
N ASN A 347 -6.30 -12.58 8.54
CA ASN A 347 -6.12 -14.02 8.39
C ASN A 347 -5.86 -14.76 9.72
N LYS A 348 -5.20 -14.13 10.70
CA LYS A 348 -4.78 -14.79 11.95
C LYS A 348 -5.56 -14.35 13.20
N TYR A 349 -5.92 -13.07 13.29
CA TYR A 349 -6.44 -12.47 14.53
C TYR A 349 -7.86 -11.94 14.38
N GLY A 350 -8.32 -11.74 13.14
CA GLY A 350 -9.64 -11.16 12.92
C GLY A 350 -10.76 -12.14 13.34
N GLY A 351 -11.81 -11.57 13.91
CA GLY A 351 -13.05 -12.28 14.24
C GLY A 351 -14.24 -11.77 13.42
N ILE A 352 -15.28 -12.60 13.33
CA ILE A 352 -16.62 -12.16 12.93
C ILE A 352 -17.17 -11.39 14.13
N LYS A 353 -17.20 -10.06 14.06
CA LYS A 353 -18.00 -9.26 15.00
C LYS A 353 -19.38 -9.13 14.39
N ASP A 354 -20.40 -9.64 15.06
CA ASP A 354 -21.79 -9.29 14.78
C ASP A 354 -21.89 -7.76 14.95
N VAL A 355 -22.19 -7.05 13.86
CA VAL A 355 -22.44 -5.60 13.87
C VAL A 355 -23.89 -5.35 14.23
#